data_AF-A0A3A9TE53-F1
#
_entry.id   AF-A0A3A9TE53-F1
#
_cell.length_a   1.000
_cell.length_b   1.000
_cell.length_c   1.000
_cell.angle_alpha   90.00
_cell.angle_beta   90.00
_cell.angle_gamma   90.00
#
_symmetry.space_group_name_H-M   'P 1'
#
loop_
_entity.id
_entity.type
_entity.pdbx_description
1 polymer ?
#
loop_
_entity_poly.entity_id
_entity_poly.type
_entity_poly.pdbx_seq_one_letter_code
_entity_poly.pdbx_strand_id
1 'polypeptide(L)'
;MYLYHYYDKRSGPFRSLTALPKEEACSVLERIKKERPYSFASHRDMDYIVKRCNCEAIVREKAKEKGIIMDIASPHYMVVEACPWLNTWFEEPGEIAISIKDFDTAKVSFTYGDSMPTFSPRVNDGKEYRKKVYTYEEILAVVEKYGIPQEWNANGEKGPERYIEAQVWTNSPIESYLR
;
A
#
# COMPACT_ATOMS: atom_id res chain seq x y z
N MET A 1 -8.13 -0.38 -15.21
CA MET A 1 -7.77 0.42 -14.03
C MET A 1 -6.31 0.87 -14.12
N TYR A 2 -5.97 1.94 -13.43
CA TYR A 2 -4.58 2.37 -13.22
C TYR A 2 -4.17 2.11 -11.77
N LEU A 3 -2.89 1.79 -11.56
CA LEU A 3 -2.28 1.75 -10.23
C LEU A 3 -1.48 3.03 -10.01
N TYR A 4 -1.73 3.70 -8.89
CA TYR A 4 -1.08 4.94 -8.48
C TYR A 4 -0.11 4.70 -7.34
N HIS A 5 1.11 5.22 -7.46
CA HIS A 5 2.08 5.28 -6.37
C HIS A 5 2.24 6.74 -5.93
N TYR A 6 2.07 6.99 -4.64
CA TYR A 6 2.24 8.31 -4.04
C TYR A 6 3.51 8.36 -3.20
N TYR A 7 4.30 9.42 -3.35
CA TYR A 7 5.60 9.54 -2.70
C TYR A 7 6.00 11.00 -2.44
N ASP A 8 7.02 11.18 -1.62
CA ASP A 8 7.68 12.47 -1.44
C ASP A 8 8.81 12.61 -2.46
N LYS A 9 8.76 13.65 -3.31
CA LYS A 9 9.74 13.89 -4.38
C LYS A 9 11.18 13.94 -3.88
N ARG A 10 11.42 14.38 -2.64
CA ARG A 10 12.76 14.44 -2.04
C ARG A 10 13.38 13.06 -1.83
N SER A 11 12.57 12.00 -1.72
CA SER A 11 13.04 10.61 -1.59
C SER A 11 13.04 9.83 -2.90
N GLY A 12 12.29 10.30 -3.90
CA GLY A 12 11.98 9.52 -5.09
C GLY A 12 10.94 8.41 -4.82
N PRO A 13 10.42 7.79 -5.90
CA PRO A 13 9.37 6.79 -5.81
C PRO A 13 9.90 5.42 -5.35
N PHE A 14 8.98 4.55 -4.93
CA PHE A 14 9.23 3.12 -4.68
C PHE A 14 10.35 2.81 -3.69
N ARG A 15 10.53 3.69 -2.68
CA ARG A 15 11.43 3.48 -1.54
C ARG A 15 10.64 2.94 -0.34
N SER A 16 10.77 1.66 -0.04
CA SER A 16 10.10 1.03 1.09
C SER A 16 10.97 0.97 2.35
N LEU A 17 10.41 1.33 3.50
CA LEU A 17 11.06 1.15 4.81
C LEU A 17 11.20 -0.32 5.19
N THR A 18 10.26 -1.18 4.76
CA THR A 18 10.27 -2.61 5.08
C THR A 18 11.24 -3.41 4.20
N ALA A 19 11.78 -2.79 3.14
CA ALA A 19 12.86 -3.36 2.34
C ALA A 19 14.26 -3.14 2.97
N LEU A 20 14.36 -2.32 4.03
CA LEU A 20 15.61 -2.02 4.72
C LEU A 20 15.78 -2.88 5.98
N PRO A 21 17.03 -3.12 6.44
CA PRO A 21 17.28 -3.63 7.79
C PRO A 21 16.61 -2.74 8.84
N LYS A 22 16.15 -3.35 9.94
CA LYS A 22 15.33 -2.65 10.96
C LYS A 22 16.02 -1.39 11.50
N GLU A 23 17.30 -1.45 11.81
CA GLU A 23 18.08 -0.34 12.35
C GLU A 23 18.17 0.82 11.36
N GLU A 24 18.33 0.50 10.08
CA GLU A 24 18.35 1.49 8.99
C GLU A 24 16.96 2.08 8.76
N ALA A 25 15.92 1.25 8.71
CA ALA A 25 14.53 1.68 8.58
C ALA A 25 14.11 2.66 9.69
N CYS A 26 14.48 2.36 10.94
CA CYS A 26 14.27 3.24 12.09
C CYS A 26 15.03 4.57 11.91
N SER A 27 16.29 4.51 11.49
CA SER A 27 17.12 5.71 11.26
C SER A 27 16.54 6.59 10.13
N VAL A 28 16.03 5.99 9.05
CA VAL A 28 15.35 6.71 7.96
C VAL A 28 14.05 7.34 8.45
N LEU A 29 13.25 6.63 9.25
CA LEU A 29 12.01 7.18 9.83
C LEU A 29 12.30 8.38 10.75
N GLU A 30 13.32 8.29 11.61
CA GLU A 30 13.74 9.40 12.47
C GLU A 30 14.25 10.61 11.68
N ARG A 31 14.93 10.37 10.54
CA ARG A 31 15.31 11.44 9.62
C ARG A 31 14.07 12.10 8.98
N ILE A 32 13.11 11.32 8.49
CA ILE A 32 11.84 11.83 7.94
C ILE A 32 11.10 12.69 8.97
N LYS A 33 11.04 12.26 10.23
CA LYS A 33 10.42 13.05 11.32
C LYS A 33 11.05 14.43 11.49
N LYS A 34 12.37 14.53 11.36
CA LYS A 34 13.12 15.79 11.51
C LYS A 34 13.03 16.68 10.28
N GLU A 35 13.18 16.10 9.10
CA GLU A 35 13.24 16.84 7.84
C GLU A 35 11.86 17.21 7.28
N ARG A 36 10.82 16.46 7.66
CA ARG A 36 9.48 16.53 7.07
C ARG A 36 8.39 16.47 8.15
N PRO A 37 8.43 17.38 9.15
CA PRO A 37 7.59 17.29 10.34
C PRO A 37 6.09 17.37 10.04
N TYR A 38 5.68 17.93 8.90
CA TYR A 38 4.27 18.05 8.50
C TYR A 38 3.78 16.88 7.64
N SER A 39 4.67 15.95 7.25
CA SER A 39 4.28 14.74 6.51
C SER A 39 3.47 13.78 7.39
N PHE A 40 2.66 12.91 6.77
CA PHE A 40 1.95 11.86 7.52
C PHE A 40 2.93 10.88 8.18
N ALA A 41 4.07 10.61 7.53
CA ALA A 41 5.07 9.68 8.03
C ALA A 41 5.78 10.17 9.31
N SER A 42 5.89 11.49 9.55
CA SER A 42 6.50 12.03 10.78
C SER A 42 5.69 11.71 12.05
N HIS A 43 4.40 11.44 11.89
CA HIS A 43 3.48 11.16 12.99
C HIS A 43 3.41 9.67 13.36
N ARG A 44 4.21 8.82 12.70
CA ARG A 44 4.25 7.38 12.97
C ARG A 44 4.92 7.08 14.30
N ASP A 45 4.32 6.16 15.05
CA ASP A 45 4.84 5.69 16.32
C ASP A 45 6.15 4.87 16.17
N MET A 46 6.87 4.69 17.28
CA MET A 46 8.18 4.00 17.28
C MET A 46 8.10 2.53 16.85
N ASP A 47 6.93 1.90 17.03
CA ASP A 47 6.72 0.50 16.68
C ASP A 47 6.21 0.34 15.24
N TYR A 48 6.03 1.43 14.50
CA TYR A 48 5.45 1.41 13.16
C TYR A 48 6.18 0.42 12.24
N ILE A 49 7.52 0.43 12.25
CA ILE A 49 8.33 -0.46 11.41
C ILE A 49 8.02 -1.92 11.74
N VAL A 50 8.00 -2.29 13.02
CA VAL A 50 7.69 -3.66 13.48
C VAL A 50 6.27 -4.05 13.06
N LYS A 51 5.29 -3.16 13.29
CA LYS A 51 3.89 -3.41 12.92
C LYS A 51 3.73 -3.59 11.41
N ARG A 52 4.39 -2.76 10.59
CA ARG A 52 4.32 -2.84 9.12
C ARG A 52 5.00 -4.11 8.61
N CYS A 53 6.17 -4.49 9.13
CA CYS A 53 6.82 -5.76 8.76
C CYS A 53 5.93 -6.97 9.10
N ASN A 54 5.31 -6.99 10.29
CA ASN A 54 4.40 -8.08 10.68
C ASN A 54 3.16 -8.14 9.78
N CYS A 55 2.58 -6.99 9.45
CA CYS A 55 1.44 -6.93 8.52
C CYS A 55 1.84 -7.40 7.12
N GLU A 56 2.99 -6.95 6.61
CA GLU A 56 3.52 -7.37 5.31
C GLU A 56 3.78 -8.88 5.26
N ALA A 57 4.28 -9.49 6.33
CA ALA A 57 4.43 -10.94 6.44
C ALA A 57 3.08 -11.67 6.30
N ILE A 58 2.02 -11.19 6.97
CA ILE A 58 0.67 -11.76 6.85
C ILE A 58 0.14 -11.62 5.42
N VAL A 59 0.33 -10.45 4.79
CA VAL A 59 -0.07 -10.22 3.39
C VAL A 59 0.67 -11.19 2.48
N ARG A 60 1.98 -11.37 2.68
CA ARG A 60 2.82 -12.28 1.90
C ARG A 60 2.36 -13.74 2.01
N GLU A 61 2.06 -14.20 3.22
CA GLU A 61 1.53 -15.56 3.46
C GLU A 61 0.20 -15.77 2.72
N LYS A 62 -0.73 -14.83 2.85
CA LYS A 62 -2.04 -14.91 2.17
C LYS A 62 -1.95 -14.77 0.66
N ALA A 63 -1.04 -13.94 0.16
CA ALA A 63 -0.76 -13.83 -1.27
C ALA A 63 -0.22 -15.17 -1.82
N LYS A 64 0.67 -15.84 -1.06
CA LYS A 64 1.19 -17.16 -1.41
C LYS A 64 0.09 -18.22 -1.45
N GLU A 65 -0.85 -18.22 -0.49
CA GLU A 65 -2.02 -19.11 -0.50
C GLU A 65 -2.90 -18.93 -1.76
N LYS A 66 -2.92 -17.72 -2.33
CA LYS A 66 -3.62 -17.37 -3.57
C LYS A 66 -2.82 -17.68 -4.84
N GLY A 67 -1.61 -18.19 -4.73
CA GLY A 67 -0.74 -18.47 -5.87
C GLY A 67 -0.08 -17.23 -6.49
N ILE A 68 -0.04 -16.10 -5.77
CA ILE A 68 0.64 -14.89 -6.23
C ILE A 68 2.15 -15.16 -6.35
N ILE A 69 2.72 -14.76 -7.48
CA ILE A 69 4.14 -14.90 -7.79
C ILE A 69 4.87 -13.68 -7.22
N MET A 70 5.94 -13.91 -6.45
CA MET A 70 6.67 -12.85 -5.76
C MET A 70 8.16 -12.88 -6.10
N ASP A 71 8.60 -11.94 -6.94
CA ASP A 71 9.99 -11.80 -7.37
C ASP A 71 10.84 -11.05 -6.33
N ILE A 72 10.19 -10.20 -5.52
CA ILE A 72 10.84 -9.39 -4.47
C ILE A 72 10.32 -9.74 -3.07
N ALA A 73 11.13 -9.43 -2.06
CA ALA A 73 10.82 -9.75 -0.66
C ALA A 73 9.75 -8.82 -0.07
N SER A 74 9.80 -7.54 -0.40
CA SER A 74 8.88 -6.49 0.05
C SER A 74 8.20 -5.86 -1.15
N PRO A 75 6.87 -5.70 -1.15
CA PRO A 75 6.16 -5.23 -2.32
C PRO A 75 6.31 -3.72 -2.50
N HIS A 76 6.15 -3.28 -3.75
CA HIS A 76 5.91 -1.88 -4.05
C HIS A 76 4.44 -1.59 -3.81
N TYR A 77 4.15 -0.68 -2.88
CA TYR A 77 2.79 -0.31 -2.54
C TYR A 77 2.25 0.72 -3.51
N MET A 78 1.12 0.39 -4.13
CA MET A 78 0.34 1.25 -5.02
C MET A 78 -1.14 1.22 -4.59
N VAL A 79 -1.97 2.03 -5.23
CA VAL A 79 -3.42 2.05 -5.00
C VAL A 79 -4.20 1.99 -6.30
N VAL A 80 -5.36 1.34 -6.29
CA VAL A 80 -6.24 1.25 -7.46
C VAL A 80 -6.96 2.58 -7.67
N GLU A 81 -6.78 3.18 -8.85
CA GLU A 81 -7.28 4.52 -9.21
C GLU A 81 -6.74 5.66 -8.32
N ALA A 82 -6.91 6.90 -8.79
CA ALA A 82 -6.39 8.07 -8.10
C ALA A 82 -7.06 8.27 -6.73
N CYS A 83 -6.26 8.57 -5.69
CA CYS A 83 -6.70 8.93 -4.36
C CYS A 83 -6.04 10.27 -3.94
N PRO A 84 -6.66 11.43 -4.24
CA PRO A 84 -6.08 12.73 -3.93
C PRO A 84 -5.75 12.95 -2.45
N TRP A 85 -6.43 12.25 -1.54
CA TRP A 85 -6.11 12.29 -0.12
C TRP A 85 -4.70 11.80 0.21
N LEU A 86 -4.14 10.85 -0.55
CA LEU A 86 -2.78 10.36 -0.32
C LEU A 86 -1.71 11.39 -0.71
N ASN A 87 -2.02 12.34 -1.61
CA ASN A 87 -1.12 13.46 -1.89
C ASN A 87 -0.90 14.34 -0.65
N THR A 88 -1.88 14.44 0.25
CA THR A 88 -1.75 15.25 1.48
C THR A 88 -0.83 14.60 2.52
N TRP A 89 -0.31 13.40 2.27
CA TRP A 89 0.61 12.72 3.18
C TRP A 89 2.05 13.22 3.05
N PHE A 90 2.36 13.95 1.99
CA PHE A 90 3.71 14.38 1.64
C PHE A 90 3.77 15.90 1.54
N GLU A 91 4.88 16.50 1.96
CA GLU A 91 5.04 17.96 1.84
C GLU A 91 5.44 18.35 0.40
N GLU A 92 6.17 17.48 -0.30
CA GLU A 92 6.46 17.61 -1.73
C GLU A 92 5.89 16.40 -2.50
N PRO A 93 4.57 16.38 -2.77
CA PRO A 93 3.93 15.21 -3.36
C PRO A 93 4.38 14.96 -4.80
N GLY A 94 4.60 13.69 -5.10
CA GLY A 94 4.71 13.13 -6.44
C GLY A 94 3.78 11.93 -6.58
N GLU A 95 3.34 11.68 -7.81
CA GLU A 95 2.52 10.53 -8.14
C GLU A 95 2.97 9.90 -9.46
N ILE A 96 2.87 8.57 -9.55
CA ILE A 96 3.12 7.79 -10.76
C ILE A 96 1.88 6.95 -11.01
N ALA A 97 1.37 6.96 -12.24
CA ALA A 97 0.26 6.13 -12.67
C ALA A 97 0.74 5.13 -13.75
N ILE A 98 0.46 3.85 -13.54
CA ILE A 98 0.82 2.78 -14.48
C ILE A 98 -0.45 1.98 -14.78
N SER A 99 -0.66 1.61 -16.05
CA SER A 99 -1.82 0.81 -16.41
C SER A 99 -1.69 -0.58 -15.79
N ILE A 100 -2.78 -1.14 -15.24
CA ILE A 100 -2.76 -2.53 -14.78
C ILE A 100 -2.38 -3.50 -15.91
N LYS A 101 -2.63 -3.12 -17.16
CA LYS A 101 -2.29 -3.89 -18.35
C LYS A 101 -0.79 -4.05 -18.59
N ASP A 102 0.02 -3.18 -17.99
CA ASP A 102 1.48 -3.22 -18.10
C ASP A 102 2.10 -4.11 -17.01
N PHE A 103 1.31 -4.54 -16.02
CA PHE A 103 1.73 -5.48 -14.99
C PHE A 103 1.34 -6.92 -15.37
N ASP A 104 2.17 -7.87 -14.95
CA ASP A 104 1.73 -9.25 -14.77
C ASP A 104 0.85 -9.33 -13.53
N THR A 105 -0.47 -9.49 -13.72
CA THR A 105 -1.44 -9.50 -12.63
C THR A 105 -1.26 -10.68 -11.69
N ALA A 106 -0.58 -11.76 -12.11
CA ALA A 106 -0.21 -12.87 -11.22
C ALA A 106 0.83 -12.46 -10.16
N LYS A 107 1.47 -11.28 -10.34
CA LYS A 107 2.47 -10.70 -9.42
C LYS A 107 1.94 -9.53 -8.61
N VAL A 108 0.64 -9.28 -8.65
CA VAL A 108 -0.01 -8.20 -7.89
C VAL A 108 -1.08 -8.79 -7.00
N SER A 109 -1.00 -8.48 -5.71
CA SER A 109 -2.06 -8.79 -4.76
C SER A 109 -2.78 -7.53 -4.30
N PHE A 110 -3.99 -7.69 -3.78
CA PHE A 110 -4.81 -6.55 -3.35
C PHE A 110 -5.41 -6.74 -1.97
N THR A 111 -5.61 -5.64 -1.26
CA THR A 111 -6.49 -5.56 -0.10
C THR A 111 -7.52 -4.47 -0.32
N TYR A 112 -8.77 -4.74 0.05
CA TYR A 112 -9.83 -3.74 -0.03
C TYR A 112 -9.72 -2.81 1.20
N GLY A 113 -8.96 -1.73 1.04
CA GLY A 113 -8.44 -0.92 2.14
C GLY A 113 -6.92 -1.04 2.28
N ASP A 114 -6.35 -0.18 3.12
CA ASP A 114 -4.98 -0.33 3.62
C ASP A 114 -4.83 -1.69 4.32
N SER A 115 -3.72 -2.39 4.07
CA SER A 115 -3.45 -3.71 4.66
C SER A 115 -3.36 -3.66 6.18
N MET A 116 -2.87 -2.56 6.77
CA MET A 116 -2.72 -2.40 8.22
C MET A 116 -4.08 -2.46 8.95
N PRO A 117 -5.11 -1.66 8.61
CA PRO A 117 -6.47 -1.86 9.11
C PRO A 117 -7.08 -3.20 8.72
N THR A 118 -6.85 -3.69 7.50
CA THR A 118 -7.44 -4.95 7.00
C THR A 118 -7.06 -6.16 7.86
N PHE A 119 -5.83 -6.19 8.37
CA PHE A 119 -5.31 -7.26 9.24
C PHE A 119 -5.19 -6.86 10.71
N SER A 120 -5.63 -5.66 11.08
CA SER A 120 -5.55 -5.20 12.47
C SER A 120 -6.49 -6.01 13.36
N PRO A 121 -6.02 -6.50 14.53
CA PRO A 121 -6.91 -7.10 15.52
C PRO A 121 -7.88 -6.08 16.15
N ARG A 122 -7.71 -4.78 15.90
CA ARG A 122 -8.57 -3.71 16.41
C ARG A 122 -9.80 -3.45 15.53
N VAL A 123 -9.79 -3.89 14.27
CA VAL A 123 -10.88 -3.68 13.32
C VAL A 123 -11.68 -4.99 13.20
N ASN A 124 -12.80 -5.07 13.93
CA ASN A 124 -13.67 -6.24 13.99
C ASN A 124 -15.12 -5.89 13.61
N ASP A 125 -15.27 -5.15 12.51
CA ASP A 125 -16.57 -4.67 12.01
C ASP A 125 -17.37 -5.71 11.21
N GLY A 126 -16.86 -6.95 11.11
CA GLY A 126 -17.52 -8.05 10.42
C GLY A 126 -17.60 -7.88 8.90
N LYS A 127 -16.97 -6.86 8.31
CA LYS A 127 -17.01 -6.65 6.86
C LYS A 127 -16.35 -7.81 6.14
N GLU A 128 -17.00 -8.31 5.09
CA GLU A 128 -16.59 -9.52 4.37
C GLU A 128 -15.16 -9.45 3.84
N TYR A 129 -14.69 -8.24 3.53
CA TYR A 129 -13.37 -8.02 2.94
C TYR A 129 -12.22 -7.90 3.95
N ARG A 130 -12.50 -8.02 5.25
CA ARG A 130 -11.47 -8.05 6.29
C ARG A 130 -10.62 -9.30 6.20
N LYS A 131 -9.35 -9.19 6.62
CA LYS A 131 -8.43 -10.32 6.75
C LYS A 131 -8.24 -11.15 5.47
N LYS A 132 -8.45 -10.52 4.30
CA LYS A 132 -8.35 -11.14 2.98
C LYS A 132 -7.34 -10.41 2.11
N VAL A 133 -6.64 -11.21 1.31
CA VAL A 133 -5.87 -10.76 0.15
C VAL A 133 -6.58 -11.31 -1.08
N TYR A 134 -6.58 -10.52 -2.15
CA TYR A 134 -7.26 -10.83 -3.41
C TYR A 134 -6.29 -10.91 -4.58
N THR A 135 -6.59 -11.80 -5.54
CA THR A 135 -6.03 -11.72 -6.90
C THR A 135 -6.68 -10.59 -7.68
N TYR A 136 -6.19 -10.33 -8.90
CA TYR A 136 -6.78 -9.34 -9.79
C TYR A 136 -8.26 -9.62 -10.12
N GLU A 137 -8.61 -10.87 -10.42
CA GLU A 137 -9.98 -11.28 -10.74
C GLU A 137 -10.88 -11.15 -9.52
N GLU A 138 -10.38 -11.52 -8.34
CA GLU A 138 -11.14 -11.42 -7.10
C GLU A 138 -11.39 -9.97 -6.68
N ILE A 139 -10.40 -9.08 -6.81
CA ILE A 139 -10.59 -7.67 -6.44
C ILE A 139 -11.60 -6.97 -7.35
N LEU A 140 -11.68 -7.35 -8.63
CA LEU A 140 -12.71 -6.85 -9.55
C LEU A 140 -14.12 -7.18 -9.05
N ALA A 141 -14.34 -8.42 -8.60
CA ALA A 141 -15.64 -8.84 -8.04
C ALA A 141 -15.97 -8.10 -6.73
N VAL A 142 -14.97 -7.84 -5.88
CA VAL A 142 -15.16 -7.03 -4.66
C VAL A 142 -15.53 -5.59 -5.00
N VAL A 143 -14.87 -4.99 -6.00
CA VAL A 143 -15.18 -3.64 -6.48
C VAL A 143 -16.58 -3.58 -7.11
N GLU A 144 -16.98 -4.58 -7.89
CA GLU A 144 -18.34 -4.65 -8.43
C GLU A 144 -19.39 -4.67 -7.31
N LYS A 145 -19.12 -5.40 -6.22
CA LYS A 145 -20.04 -5.53 -5.09
C LYS A 145 -20.11 -4.29 -4.19
N TYR A 146 -18.98 -3.63 -3.93
CA TYR A 146 -18.86 -2.59 -2.91
C TYR A 146 -18.51 -1.19 -3.44
N GLY A 147 -18.19 -1.06 -4.73
CA GLY A 147 -17.61 0.15 -5.32
C GLY A 147 -16.14 0.35 -4.94
N ILE A 148 -15.58 1.51 -5.31
CA ILE A 148 -14.24 1.90 -4.86
C ILE A 148 -14.33 2.85 -3.64
N PRO A 149 -13.54 2.64 -2.56
CA PRO A 149 -13.59 3.47 -1.36
C PRO A 149 -13.38 4.97 -1.60
N GLN A 150 -12.63 5.32 -2.64
CA GLN A 150 -12.41 6.70 -3.08
C GLN A 150 -13.70 7.43 -3.46
N GLU A 151 -14.76 6.70 -3.85
CA GLU A 151 -16.06 7.28 -4.20
C GLU A 151 -17.03 7.24 -3.02
N TRP A 152 -17.23 6.08 -2.39
CA TRP A 152 -18.27 5.93 -1.35
C TRP A 152 -17.82 6.32 0.06
N ASN A 153 -16.49 6.45 0.29
CA ASN A 153 -15.87 6.78 1.58
C ASN A 153 -14.62 7.68 1.45
N ALA A 154 -14.63 8.64 0.52
CA ALA A 154 -13.53 9.57 0.31
C ALA A 154 -13.04 10.25 1.61
N ASN A 155 -13.99 10.57 2.51
CA ASN A 155 -13.74 11.22 3.80
C ASN A 155 -13.50 10.23 4.97
N GLY A 156 -13.47 8.92 4.74
CA GLY A 156 -13.17 7.91 5.78
C GLY A 156 -14.18 7.85 6.93
N GLU A 157 -15.37 8.43 6.77
CA GLU A 157 -16.40 8.50 7.81
C GLU A 157 -17.09 7.13 8.04
N LYS A 158 -17.02 6.23 7.06
CA LYS A 158 -17.68 4.90 7.06
C LYS A 158 -16.71 3.74 7.36
N GLY A 159 -15.53 4.05 7.88
CA GLY A 159 -14.49 3.09 8.20
C GLY A 159 -13.12 3.47 7.63
N PRO A 160 -12.09 2.64 7.89
CA PRO A 160 -10.72 2.95 7.52
C PRO A 160 -10.42 2.84 6.01
N GLU A 161 -11.33 2.28 5.21
CA GLU A 161 -11.17 2.13 3.77
C GLU A 161 -11.29 3.48 3.08
N ARG A 162 -10.19 4.02 2.56
CA ARG A 162 -10.22 5.21 1.70
C ARG A 162 -9.68 4.95 0.29
N TYR A 163 -9.08 3.78 0.09
CA TYR A 163 -8.54 3.32 -1.18
C TYR A 163 -8.43 1.79 -1.15
N ILE A 164 -8.16 1.18 -2.31
CA ILE A 164 -7.77 -0.24 -2.41
C ILE A 164 -6.26 -0.28 -2.57
N GLU A 165 -5.55 -0.96 -1.67
CA GLU A 165 -4.10 -1.12 -1.73
C GLU A 165 -3.75 -2.26 -2.70
N ALA A 166 -2.80 -2.00 -3.59
CA ALA A 166 -2.18 -2.98 -4.47
C ALA A 166 -0.74 -3.21 -4.00
N GLN A 167 -0.39 -4.47 -3.75
CA GLN A 167 0.97 -4.89 -3.43
C GLN A 167 1.60 -5.50 -4.67
N VAL A 168 2.55 -4.79 -5.28
CA VAL A 168 3.24 -5.21 -6.51
C VAL A 168 4.51 -5.96 -6.12
N TRP A 169 4.59 -7.24 -6.44
CA TRP A 169 5.67 -8.14 -6.04
C TRP A 169 6.74 -8.34 -7.12
N THR A 170 6.94 -7.34 -7.97
CA THR A 170 7.94 -7.36 -9.04
C THR A 170 8.46 -5.96 -9.31
N ASN A 171 9.66 -5.87 -9.91
CA ASN A 171 10.21 -4.58 -10.33
C ASN A 171 9.76 -4.18 -11.75
N SER A 172 9.19 -5.09 -12.54
CA SER A 172 8.66 -4.75 -13.87
C SER A 172 7.19 -4.32 -13.77
N PRO A 173 6.76 -3.21 -14.40
CA PRO A 173 7.52 -2.30 -15.27
C PRO A 173 8.11 -1.08 -14.52
N ILE A 174 8.18 -1.11 -13.19
CA ILE A 174 8.57 0.04 -12.38
C ILE A 174 10.08 0.34 -12.36
N GLU A 175 10.93 -0.53 -12.93
CA GLU A 175 12.40 -0.40 -12.94
C GLU A 175 12.88 0.96 -13.42
N SER A 176 12.18 1.54 -14.40
CA SER A 176 12.50 2.86 -14.96
C SER A 176 12.40 4.00 -13.94
N TYR A 177 11.62 3.81 -12.88
CA TYR A 177 11.39 4.79 -11.80
C TYR A 177 12.30 4.58 -10.58
N LEU A 178 13.02 3.47 -10.48
CA LEU A 178 13.90 3.17 -9.33
C LEU A 178 15.23 3.95 -9.35
N ARG A 179 15.45 4.76 -10.39
CA ARG A 179 16.68 5.52 -10.65
C ARG A 179 16.93 6.63 -9.65
#